data_AF-A0A2W7CZF2-F1
#
_entry.id   AF-A0A2W7CZF2-F1
#
_cell.length_a   1.000
_cell.length_b   1.000
_cell.length_c   1.000
_cell.angle_alpha   90.00
_cell.angle_beta   90.00
_cell.angle_gamma   90.00
#
_symmetry.space_group_name_H-M   'P 1'
#
loop_
_entity.id
_entity.type
_entity.pdbx_description
1 polymer ?
#
loop_
_entity_poly.entity_id
_entity_poly.type
_entity_poly.pdbx_seq_one_letter_code
_entity_poly.pdbx_strand_id
1 'polypeptide(L)' 'MTIVRKGLEEIEPMSQERAEAIRQLPDEEIDLSDIFELDETFFKQAKQVRRIEEFSVAPMTKYFST' A
#
# COMPACT_ATOMS: atom_id res chain seq x y z
N MET A 1 5.03 11.39 -17.43
CA MET A 1 4.65 10.66 -16.20
C MET A 1 4.05 9.33 -16.62
N THR A 2 4.76 8.24 -16.38
CA THR A 2 4.30 6.89 -16.76
C THR A 2 3.54 6.30 -15.60
N ILE A 3 2.22 6.08 -15.75
CA ILE A 3 1.41 5.45 -14.72
C ILE A 3 1.63 3.95 -14.84
N VAL A 4 2.43 3.38 -13.95
CA VAL A 4 2.61 1.93 -13.84
C VAL A 4 1.38 1.38 -13.13
N ARG A 5 0.46 0.76 -13.88
CA ARG A 5 -0.64 -0.03 -13.34
C ARG A 5 -0.19 -1.49 -13.37
N LYS A 6 0.33 -2.01 -12.27
CA LYS A 6 0.54 -3.45 -12.12
C LYS A 6 -0.76 -4.11 -11.69
N GLY A 7 -1.15 -5.18 -12.36
CA GLY A 7 -2.22 -6.05 -11.88
C GLY A 7 -1.81 -6.71 -10.57
N LEU A 8 -2.76 -7.03 -9.68
CA LEU A 8 -2.45 -7.74 -8.43
C LEU A 8 -1.76 -9.09 -8.68
N GLU A 9 -2.03 -9.70 -9.82
CA GLU A 9 -1.41 -10.94 -10.31
C GLU A 9 0.08 -10.77 -10.67
N GLU A 10 0.54 -9.53 -10.91
CA GLU A 10 1.92 -9.18 -11.28
C GLU A 10 2.77 -8.76 -10.06
N ILE A 11 2.18 -8.76 -8.87
CA ILE A 11 2.85 -8.46 -7.61
C ILE A 11 3.25 -9.80 -7.00
N GLU A 12 4.55 -10.04 -6.90
CA GLU A 12 5.05 -11.24 -6.25
C GLU A 12 4.60 -11.28 -4.78
N PRO A 13 4.13 -12.45 -4.28
CA PRO A 13 3.74 -12.58 -2.90
C PRO A 13 4.95 -12.37 -1.97
N MET A 14 4.71 -11.68 -0.85
CA MET A 14 5.75 -11.46 0.16
C MET A 14 6.23 -12.79 0.74
N SER A 15 7.55 -12.97 0.83
CA SER A 15 8.14 -14.15 1.48
C SER A 15 7.91 -14.14 3.00
N GLN A 16 7.90 -15.33 3.60
CA GLN A 16 7.75 -15.47 5.06
C GLN A 16 8.89 -14.79 5.82
N GLU A 17 10.13 -14.97 5.35
CA GLU A 17 11.31 -14.32 5.92
C GLU A 17 11.19 -12.78 5.91
N ARG A 18 10.68 -12.21 4.81
CA ARG A 18 10.46 -10.76 4.72
C ARG A 18 9.37 -10.29 5.68
N ALA A 19 8.30 -11.07 5.83
CA ALA A 19 7.21 -10.74 6.75
C ALA A 19 7.66 -10.77 8.21
N GLU A 20 8.49 -11.75 8.60
CA GLU A 20 9.05 -11.84 9.95
C GLU A 20 10.04 -10.71 10.24
N ALA A 21 10.90 -10.38 9.28
CA ALA A 21 11.82 -9.24 9.40
C ALA A 21 11.07 -7.92 9.61
N ILE A 22 9.97 -7.70 8.89
CA ILE A 22 9.13 -6.50 9.07
C ILE A 22 8.46 -6.48 10.46
N ARG A 23 7.99 -7.63 10.95
CA ARG A 23 7.33 -7.71 12.28
C ARG A 23 8.28 -7.47 13.45
N GLN A 24 9.57 -7.75 13.28
CA GLN A 24 10.58 -7.61 14.33
C GLN A 24 11.19 -6.21 14.36
N LEU A 25 11.00 -5.40 13.31
CA LEU A 25 11.50 -4.04 13.27
C LEU A 25 10.64 -3.15 14.16
N PRO A 26 11.20 -2.56 15.23
CA PRO A 26 10.46 -1.63 16.08
C PRO A 26 10.17 -0.33 15.33
N ASP A 27 9.07 0.34 15.67
CA ASP A 27 8.61 1.53 14.98
C ASP A 27 9.66 2.66 15.00
N GLU A 28 10.44 2.76 16.08
CA GLU A 28 11.49 3.76 16.25
C GLU A 28 12.71 3.56 15.33
N GLU A 29 12.89 2.36 14.78
CA GLU A 29 13.97 2.02 13.85
C GLU A 29 13.54 2.11 12.38
N ILE A 30 12.26 2.45 12.11
CA ILE A 30 11.78 2.65 10.74
C ILE A 30 12.38 3.96 10.21
N ASP A 31 13.23 3.83 9.20
CA ASP A 31 13.74 4.98 8.47
C ASP A 31 12.65 5.60 7.59
N LEU A 32 12.20 6.79 7.98
CA LEU A 32 11.19 7.55 7.25
C LEU A 32 11.82 8.66 6.40
N SER A 33 13.16 8.77 6.30
CA SER A 33 13.81 9.86 5.57
C SER A 33 13.46 9.88 4.08
N ASP A 34 13.13 8.71 3.52
CA ASP A 34 12.73 8.55 2.12
C ASP A 34 11.27 8.93 1.85
N ILE A 35 10.48 9.20 2.90
CA ILE A 35 9.08 9.61 2.76
C ILE A 35 9.01 11.15 2.73
N PHE A 36 8.59 11.68 1.58
CA PHE A 36 8.34 13.12 1.45
C PHE A 36 7.23 13.60 2.39
N GLU A 37 7.42 14.78 2.98
CA GLU A 37 6.40 15.42 3.81
C GLU A 37 5.16 15.79 2.98
N LEU A 38 3.98 15.50 3.53
CA LEU A 38 2.69 15.87 2.93
C LEU A 38 2.30 17.28 3.34
N ASP A 39 2.94 18.27 2.71
CA ASP A 39 2.73 19.69 3.00
C ASP A 39 1.65 20.34 2.12
N GLU A 40 1.37 21.63 2.34
CA GLU A 40 0.41 22.36 1.52
C GLU A 40 0.79 22.39 0.03
N THR A 41 2.08 22.35 -0.30
CA THR A 41 2.55 22.42 -1.69
C THR A 41 2.25 21.12 -2.41
N PHE A 42 2.43 19.98 -1.74
CA PHE A 42 2.01 18.66 -2.21
C PHE A 42 0.51 18.65 -2.52
N PHE A 43 -0.33 19.08 -1.59
CA PHE A 43 -1.79 19.06 -1.80
C PHE A 43 -2.27 20.02 -2.90
N LYS A 44 -1.57 21.14 -3.13
CA LYS A 44 -1.86 22.05 -4.25
C LYS A 44 -1.59 21.42 -5.62
N GLN A 45 -0.63 20.50 -5.70
CA GLN A 45 -0.27 19.81 -6.94
C GLN A 45 -0.97 18.45 -7.10
N ALA A 46 -1.50 17.89 -6.01
CA ALA A 46 -2.16 16.60 -6.01
C ALA A 46 -3.43 16.62 -6.89
N LYS A 47 -3.56 15.61 -7.75
CA LYS A 47 -4.78 15.40 -8.55
C LYS A 47 -5.75 14.53 -7.78
N GLN A 48 -6.94 15.07 -7.47
CA GLN A 48 -8.01 14.28 -6.87
C GLN A 48 -8.44 13.16 -7.82
N VAL A 49 -8.30 11.92 -7.37
CA VAL A 49 -8.80 10.75 -8.10
C VAL A 49 -10.19 10.45 -7.55
N ARG A 50 -11.21 10.45 -8.43
CA ARG A 50 -12.55 10.02 -8.04
C ARG A 50 -12.53 8.51 -7.82
N ARG A 51 -13.16 8.06 -6.73
CA ARG A 51 -13.40 6.63 -6.50
C ARG A 51 -14.21 6.11 -7.69
N ILE A 52 -13.65 5.16 -8.42
CA ILE A 52 -14.39 4.42 -9.45
C ILE A 52 -15.15 3.33 -8.70
N GLU A 53 -16.48 3.39 -8.69
CA GLU A 53 -17.34 2.44 -7.99
C GLU A 53 -17.41 1.05 -8.66
N GLU A 54 -16.78 0.88 -9.82
CA GLU A 54 -16.89 -0.33 -10.65
C GLU A 54 -16.13 -1.56 -10.12
N PHE A 55 -15.27 -1.42 -9.11
CA PHE A 55 -14.72 -2.57 -8.39
C PHE A 55 -15.31 -2.61 -6.98
N SER A 56 -16.51 -3.18 -6.88
CA SER A 56 -17.00 -3.77 -5.64
C SER A 56 -16.11 -4.98 -5.31
N VAL A 57 -14.93 -4.71 -4.75
CA VAL A 57 -14.20 -5.77 -4.06
C VAL A 57 -15.06 -6.14 -2.86
N ALA A 58 -15.76 -7.28 -2.97
CA ALA A 58 -16.55 -7.82 -1.88
C ALA A 58 -15.67 -7.82 -0.62
N PRO A 59 -16.22 -7.45 0.55
CA PRO A 59 -15.46 -7.52 1.79
C PRO A 59 -14.90 -8.94 1.90
N MET A 60 -13.58 -9.05 2.03
CA MET A 60 -12.88 -10.32 2.17
C MET A 60 -13.29 -10.91 3.52
N THR A 61 -14.44 -11.58 3.56
CA THR A 61 -14.90 -12.33 4.71
C THR A 61 -13.89 -13.45 4.88
N LYS A 62 -13.02 -13.31 5.88
CA LYS A 62 -12.16 -14.37 6.35
C LYS A 62 -13.07 -15.57 6.63
N TYR A 63 -12.99 -16.60 5.79
CA TYR A 63 -13.50 -17.91 6.12
C TYR A 63 -12.63 -18.43 7.26
N PHE A 64 -13.01 -18.12 8.50
CA PHE A 64 -12.63 -18.96 9.62
C PHE A 64 -13.50 -20.22 9.50
N SER A 65 -12.94 -21.25 8.86
CA SER A 65 -13.44 -22.61 8.93
C SER A 65 -12.51 -23.40 9.84
N THR A 66 -13.13 -23.95 10.88
CA THR A 66 -12.70 -25.01 11.83
C THR A 66 -11.50 -24.72 12.72
#